data_AF-G4Z093-F1
#
_entry.id   AF-G4Z093-F1
#
_cell.length_a   1.000
_cell.length_b   1.000
_cell.length_c   1.000
_cell.angle_alpha   90.00
_cell.angle_beta   90.00
_cell.angle_gamma   90.00
#
_symmetry.space_group_name_H-M   'P 1'
#
loop_
_entity.id
_entity.type
_entity.pdbx_description
1 polymer ?
#
loop_
_entity_poly.entity_id
_entity_poly.type
_entity_poly.pdbx_seq_one_letter_code
_entity_poly.pdbx_strand_id
1 'polypeptide(L)' 'MGVFTPSPTINYNFVAGVYAFFTALCILLSVLHFYTPQLEGFYIVLVPFVPCFLWSLVVRHRWLQQPQTDENADESKKDK' A
#
# COMPACT_ATOMS: atom_id res chain seq x y z
N MET A 1 10.77 4.85 -15.78
CA MET A 1 10.13 4.12 -14.67
C MET A 1 8.72 3.75 -15.12
N GLY A 2 8.37 2.47 -15.16
CA GLY A 2 7.01 2.05 -15.54
C GLY A 2 6.03 2.23 -14.38
N VAL A 3 4.73 2.37 -14.67
CA VAL A 3 3.67 2.59 -13.66
C VAL A 3 3.59 1.48 -12.62
N PHE A 4 4.09 0.28 -12.93
CA PHE A 4 4.13 -0.87 -12.01
C PHE A 4 5.56 -1.27 -11.60
N THR A 5 6.56 -0.43 -11.90
CA THR A 5 7.95 -0.71 -11.50
C THR A 5 8.15 -0.23 -10.06
N PRO A 6 8.51 -1.12 -9.11
CA PRO A 6 8.76 -0.71 -7.73
C PRO A 6 10.04 0.12 -7.61
N SER A 7 10.03 1.10 -6.71
CA SER A 7 11.23 1.84 -6.29
C SER A 7 11.99 1.06 -5.20
N PRO A 8 13.32 0.93 -5.26
CA PRO A 8 14.09 0.24 -4.22
C PRO A 8 14.06 0.96 -2.86
N THR A 9 13.78 2.27 -2.83
CA THR A 9 13.78 3.08 -1.61
C THR A 9 12.45 3.07 -0.84
N ILE A 10 11.40 2.43 -1.37
CA ILE A 10 10.05 2.47 -0.80
C ILE A 10 9.71 1.12 -0.18
N ASN A 11 9.27 1.14 1.08
CA ASN A 11 8.72 -0.03 1.75
C ASN A 11 7.27 -0.28 1.30
N TYR A 12 7.07 -1.19 0.35
CA TYR A 12 5.75 -1.51 -0.17
C TYR A 12 4.86 -2.31 0.79
N ASN A 13 5.39 -2.89 1.87
CA ASN A 13 4.55 -3.45 2.95
C ASN A 13 3.80 -2.34 3.68
N PHE A 14 4.49 -1.24 4.01
CA PHE A 14 3.87 -0.08 4.65
C PHE A 14 2.84 0.58 3.75
N VAL A 15 3.18 0.83 2.48
CA VAL A 15 2.27 1.44 1.50
C VAL A 15 0.99 0.61 1.34
N ALA A 16 1.13 -0.70 1.13
CA ALA A 16 -0.02 -1.59 1.01
C ALA A 16 -0.87 -1.62 2.29
N GLY A 17 -0.24 -1.62 3.47
CA GLY A 17 -0.93 -1.58 4.77
C GLY A 17 -1.77 -0.32 4.98
N VAL A 18 -1.22 0.87 4.67
CA VAL A 18 -1.94 2.14 4.79
C VAL A 18 -3.14 2.19 3.83
N TYR A 19 -2.95 1.79 2.56
CA TYR A 19 -4.06 1.77 1.61
C TYR A 19 -5.10 0.70 1.94
N ALA A 20 -4.70 -0.45 2.50
CA ALA A 20 -5.63 -1.45 3.00
C ALA A 20 -6.49 -0.88 4.15
N PHE A 21 -5.86 -0.18 5.11
CA PHE A 21 -6.57 0.43 6.24
C PHE A 21 -7.64 1.43 5.79
N PHE A 22 -7.29 2.38 4.93
CA PHE A 22 -8.26 3.37 4.44
C PHE A 22 -9.30 2.78 3.49
N THR A 23 -8.96 1.74 2.73
CA THR A 23 -9.94 0.98 1.94
C THR A 23 -10.94 0.27 2.86
N ALA A 24 -10.48 -0.35 3.96
CA ALA A 24 -11.35 -0.97 4.94
C ALA A 24 -12.25 0.07 5.62
N LEU A 25 -11.71 1.25 5.96
CA LEU A 25 -12.48 2.36 6.51
C LEU A 25 -13.52 2.89 5.50
N CYS A 26 -13.18 2.95 4.21
CA CYS A 26 -14.11 3.28 3.14
C CYS A 26 -15.29 2.31 3.10
N ILE A 27 -15.01 1.01 3.16
CA ILE A 27 -16.06 -0.04 3.19
C ILE A 27 -16.92 0.12 4.44
N LEU A 28 -16.31 0.32 5.62
CA LEU A 28 -17.02 0.51 6.87
C LEU A 28 -17.97 1.71 6.80
N LEU A 29 -17.49 2.88 6.34
CA LEU A 29 -18.30 4.08 6.20
C LEU A 29 -19.37 3.93 5.12
N SER A 30 -19.07 3.21 4.03
CA SER A 30 -20.04 2.93 2.98
C SER A 30 -21.19 2.08 3.50
N VAL A 31 -20.92 1.11 4.38
CA VAL A 31 -21.95 0.31 5.06
C VAL A 31 -22.70 1.16 6.08
N LEU A 32 -21.98 1.92 6.91
CA LEU A 32 -22.56 2.67 8.01
C LEU A 32 -23.47 3.83 7.55
N HIS A 33 -23.22 4.38 6.36
CA HIS A 33 -24.11 5.33 5.69
C HIS A 33 -25.57 4.84 5.71
N PHE A 34 -25.84 3.57 5.40
CA PHE A 34 -27.21 3.02 5.36
C PHE A 34 -27.92 3.01 6.71
N TYR A 35 -27.19 3.15 7.82
CA TYR A 35 -27.74 3.11 9.17
C TYR A 35 -27.74 4.48 9.87
N THR A 36 -26.88 5.39 9.43
CA THR A 36 -26.64 6.67 10.11
C THR A 36 -26.64 7.81 9.08
N PRO A 37 -27.72 8.60 8.97
CA PRO A 37 -27.82 9.68 7.99
C PRO A 37 -26.75 10.77 8.20
N GLN A 38 -26.21 10.91 9.42
CA GLN A 38 -25.09 11.83 9.71
C GLN A 38 -23.79 11.47 8.97
N LEU A 39 -23.67 10.24 8.46
CA LEU A 39 -22.51 9.75 7.72
C LEU A 39 -22.77 9.65 6.22
N GLU A 40 -23.85 10.27 5.73
CA GLU A 40 -24.19 10.32 4.31
C GLU A 40 -23.01 10.88 3.51
N GLY A 41 -22.52 10.07 2.57
CA GLY A 41 -21.43 10.43 1.65
C GLY A 41 -20.01 10.43 2.23
N PHE A 42 -19.81 10.17 3.53
CA PHE A 42 -18.48 10.24 4.17
C PHE A 42 -17.45 9.28 3.56
N TYR A 43 -17.91 8.15 3.02
CA TYR A 43 -17.04 7.18 2.35
C TYR A 43 -16.42 7.73 1.05
N ILE A 44 -17.04 8.72 0.40
CA ILE A 44 -16.60 9.26 -0.91
C ILE A 44 -15.17 9.81 -0.82
N VAL A 45 -14.81 10.43 0.30
CA VAL A 45 -13.47 10.99 0.53
C VAL A 45 -12.40 9.90 0.54
N LEU A 46 -12.77 8.65 0.82
CA LEU A 46 -11.88 7.50 0.86
C LEU A 46 -11.92 6.63 -0.40
N VAL A 47 -12.81 6.91 -1.36
CA VAL A 47 -12.91 6.15 -2.63
C VAL A 47 -11.58 6.09 -3.40
N PRO A 48 -10.75 7.16 -3.49
CA PRO A 48 -9.46 7.08 -4.17
C PRO A 48 -8.49 6.04 -3.58
N PHE A 49 -8.65 5.63 -2.32
CA PHE A 49 -7.78 4.62 -1.71
C PHE A 49 -8.01 3.21 -2.30
N VAL A 50 -9.19 2.92 -2.85
CA VAL A 50 -9.51 1.61 -3.45
C VAL A 50 -8.62 1.30 -4.67
N PRO A 51 -8.57 2.13 -5.74
CA PRO A 51 -7.67 1.87 -6.86
C PRO A 51 -6.19 1.96 -6.45
N CYS A 52 -5.82 2.82 -5.50
CA CYS A 52 -4.47 2.90 -4.95
C CYS A 52 -4.07 1.62 -4.22
N PHE A 53 -4.98 1.01 -3.46
CA PHE A 53 -4.75 -0.26 -2.79
C PHE A 53 -4.49 -1.38 -3.80
N LEU A 54 -5.36 -1.52 -4.82
CA LEU A 54 -5.18 -2.52 -5.88
C LEU A 54 -3.84 -2.35 -6.60
N TRP A 55 -3.48 -1.11 -6.95
CA TRP A 55 -2.18 -0.80 -7.55
C TRP A 55 -1.02 -1.19 -6.62
N SER A 56 -1.10 -0.84 -5.34
CA SER A 56 -0.04 -1.12 -4.37
C SER A 56 0.19 -2.62 -4.17
N LEU A 57 -0.85 -3.45 -4.28
CA LEU A 57 -0.72 -4.91 -4.24
C LEU A 57 0.09 -5.43 -5.43
N VAL A 58 -0.19 -4.91 -6.64
CA VAL A 58 0.56 -5.29 -7.86
C VAL A 58 2.03 -4.88 -7.76
N VAL A 59 2.29 -3.65 -7.29
CA VAL A 59 3.67 -3.17 -7.15
C VAL A 59 4.40 -3.90 -6.02
N ARG A 60 3.75 -4.15 -4.90
CA ARG A 60 4.30 -4.96 -3.80
C ARG A 60 4.65 -6.37 -4.27
N HIS A 61 3.79 -7.01 -5.05
CA HIS A 61 4.07 -8.33 -5.60
C HIS A 61 5.33 -8.32 -6.45
N ARG A 62 5.50 -7.31 -7.31
CA ARG A 62 6.73 -7.14 -8.11
C ARG A 62 7.96 -6.80 -7.28
N TRP A 63 7.81 -6.01 -6.22
CA TRP A 63 8.87 -5.68 -5.28
C TRP A 63 9.40 -6.92 -4.55
N LEU A 64 8.50 -7.81 -4.10
CA LEU A 64 8.86 -9.08 -3.46
C LEU A 64 9.55 -10.07 -4.41
N GLN A 65 9.36 -9.92 -5.72
CA GLN A 65 10.03 -10.73 -6.74
C GLN A 65 11.42 -10.21 -7.13
N GLN A 66 11.81 -9.02 -6.66
CA GLN A 66 13.17 -8.54 -6.90
C GLN A 66 14.15 -9.37 -6.06
N PRO A 67 15.27 -9.85 -6.65
CA PRO A 67 16.34 -10.44 -5.87
C PRO A 67 16.78 -9.39 -4.86
N GLN A 68 16.67 -9.69 -3.57
CA GLN A 68 17.29 -8.86 -2.55
C GLN A 68 18.78 -8.87 -2.84
N THR A 69 19.30 -7.80 -3.44
CA THR A 69 20.74 -7.59 -3.44
C THR A 69 21.07 -7.25 -2.00
N ASP A 70 21.54 -8.28 -1.29
CA ASP A 70 21.97 -8.27 0.09
C ASP A 70 22.78 -6.99 0.41
N GLU A 71 22.18 -6.06 1.15
CA GLU A 71 22.94 -5.09 1.97
C GLU A 71 23.87 -5.82 2.97
N ASN A 72 23.64 -7.12 3.24
CA ASN A 72 24.52 -7.96 4.05
C ASN A 72 25.91 -8.21 3.44
N ALA A 73 26.11 -7.95 2.14
CA ALA A 73 27.44 -8.09 1.52
C ALA A 73 28.39 -6.93 1.83
N ASP A 74 27.87 -5.78 2.28
CA ASP A 74 28.67 -4.58 2.52
C ASP A 74 29.12 -4.43 3.99
N GLU A 75 28.41 -5.05 4.95
CA GLU A 75 28.89 -5.16 6.34
C GLU A 75 30.05 -6.17 6.47
N SER A 76 30.08 -7.25 5.67
CA SER A 76 31.16 -8.25 5.73
C SER A 76 32.51 -7.75 5.19
N LYS A 77 32.59 -6.54 4.61
CA LYS A 77 33.84 -5.96 4.08
C LYS A 77 34.46 -4.88 4.95
N LYS A 78 33.84 -4.51 6.08
CA LYS A 78 34.41 -3.54 7.03
C LYS A 78 35.35 -4.14 8.07
N ASP A 79 35.43 -5.47 8.16
CA ASP A 79 36.29 -6.18 9.13
C ASP A 79 37.55 -6.81 8.49
N LYS A 80 38.09 -6.24 7.40
CA LYS A 80 39.36 -6.72 6.82
C LYS A 80 40.36 -5.61 6.56
#